data_AF-A0A399HPX9-F1
#
_entry.id   AF-A0A399HPX9-F1
#
_cell.length_a   1.000
_cell.length_b   1.000
_cell.length_c   1.000
_cell.angle_alpha   90.00
_cell.angle_beta   90.00
_cell.angle_gamma   90.00
#
_symmetry.space_group_name_H-M   'P 1'
#
loop_
_entity.id
_entity.type
_entity.pdbx_description
1 polymer ?
#
loop_
_entity_poly.entity_id
_entity_poly.type
_entity_poly.pdbx_seq_one_letter_code
_entity_poly.pdbx_strand_id
1 'polypeptide(L)'
;MSRSQLLRRYHVLQLFKDCGGPDTSTWEIAVTPSSLTQRSGKRGNPFNRSVADLTERMMEETFPAIDSSTDEYTTKYRWISDIRRLGQRLCMLETRFGKGILGLMLDQGVAGTDIGITDKMIMTPNNVEYAEFLDILDRSQGDLLRGLSRAVLPTVQALTLGDVHEWRLFDVGKITVDDIMKYPKGSSVFLELINKAV
;
A
#
# COMPACT_ATOMS: atom_id res chain seq x y z
N MET A 1 6.08 16.61 -4.01
CA MET A 1 4.88 16.07 -3.34
C MET A 1 4.59 14.59 -3.64
N SER A 2 5.18 13.99 -4.69
CA SER A 2 4.85 12.61 -5.14
C SER A 2 5.33 11.49 -4.21
N ARG A 3 6.55 11.55 -3.66
CA ARG A 3 7.12 10.45 -2.84
C ARG A 3 6.42 10.26 -1.49
N SER A 4 6.08 11.35 -0.79
CA SER A 4 5.40 11.26 0.52
C SER A 4 3.99 10.66 0.39
N GLN A 5 3.29 10.96 -0.71
CA GLN A 5 1.98 10.38 -0.99
C GLN A 5 2.08 8.89 -1.32
N LEU A 6 3.09 8.48 -2.10
CA LEU A 6 3.37 7.07 -2.36
C LEU A 6 3.59 6.30 -1.06
N LEU A 7 4.50 6.78 -0.21
CA LEU A 7 4.81 6.16 1.07
C LEU A 7 3.57 6.05 1.96
N ARG A 8 2.79 7.13 2.06
CA ARG A 8 1.55 7.11 2.84
C ARG A 8 0.58 6.05 2.33
N ARG A 9 0.34 5.97 1.02
CA ARG A 9 -0.55 4.95 0.43
C ARG A 9 -0.03 3.54 0.64
N TYR A 10 1.28 3.36 0.51
CA TYR A 10 1.94 2.10 0.78
C TYR A 10 1.73 1.65 2.23
N HIS A 11 1.98 2.51 3.22
CA HIS A 11 1.79 2.18 4.64
C HIS A 11 0.33 1.93 4.99
N VAL A 12 -0.60 2.71 4.45
CA VAL A 12 -2.05 2.47 4.63
C VAL A 12 -2.45 1.09 4.09
N LEU A 13 -1.92 0.71 2.93
CA LEU A 13 -2.20 -0.58 2.32
C LEU A 13 -1.57 -1.74 3.10
N GLN A 14 -0.34 -1.58 3.61
CA GLN A 14 0.29 -2.58 4.47
C GLN A 14 -0.49 -2.77 5.77
N LEU A 15 -0.79 -1.68 6.50
CA LEU A 15 -1.61 -1.75 7.72
C LEU A 15 -2.94 -2.47 7.48
N PHE A 16 -3.63 -2.15 6.38
CA PHE A 16 -4.88 -2.83 6.03
C PHE A 16 -4.67 -4.34 5.82
N LYS A 17 -3.59 -4.74 5.16
CA LYS A 17 -3.27 -6.15 4.89
C LYS A 17 -2.82 -6.91 6.13
N ASP A 18 -1.94 -6.32 6.92
CA ASP A 18 -1.38 -6.90 8.13
C ASP A 18 -2.47 -7.14 9.18
N CYS A 19 -3.48 -6.26 9.22
CA CYS A 19 -4.68 -6.47 10.05
C CYS A 19 -5.72 -7.43 9.43
N GLY A 20 -5.41 -8.17 8.37
CA GLY A 20 -6.28 -9.19 7.77
C GLY A 20 -7.39 -8.64 6.86
N GLY A 21 -7.18 -7.48 6.25
CA GLY A 21 -8.13 -6.86 5.33
C GLY A 21 -8.58 -7.75 4.16
N PRO A 22 -7.67 -8.40 3.42
CA PRO A 22 -8.01 -9.29 2.30
C PRO A 22 -8.98 -10.41 2.70
N ASP A 23 -8.83 -10.97 3.90
CA ASP A 23 -9.67 -12.08 4.39
C ASP A 23 -11.09 -11.65 4.73
N THR A 24 -11.30 -10.37 5.04
CA THR A 24 -12.65 -9.80 5.26
C THR A 24 -13.40 -9.50 3.96
N SER A 25 -12.71 -9.56 2.82
CA SER A 25 -13.21 -9.18 1.50
C SER A 25 -13.69 -10.36 0.66
N THR A 26 -14.43 -11.29 1.27
CA THR A 26 -15.34 -12.15 0.50
C THR A 26 -16.48 -11.26 -0.03
N TRP A 27 -16.18 -10.48 -1.06
CA TRP A 27 -17.08 -9.53 -1.72
C TRP A 27 -18.21 -10.23 -2.49
N GLU A 28 -18.12 -11.56 -2.62
CA GLU A 28 -19.24 -12.43 -2.94
C GLU A 28 -19.50 -13.32 -1.73
N ILE A 29 -20.53 -13.00 -0.94
CA ILE A 29 -21.14 -14.02 -0.09
C ILE A 29 -21.85 -14.99 -1.05
N ALA A 30 -21.11 -15.91 -1.65
CA ALA A 30 -21.68 -17.16 -2.10
C ALA A 30 -22.18 -17.87 -0.84
N VAL A 31 -23.46 -17.69 -0.52
CA VAL A 31 -24.14 -18.46 0.52
C VAL A 31 -24.18 -19.90 0.02
N THR A 32 -23.13 -20.69 0.25
CA THR A 32 -23.21 -22.13 0.11
C THR A 32 -23.94 -22.69 1.33
N PRO A 33 -24.84 -23.69 1.17
CA PRO A 33 -25.61 -24.30 2.27
C PRO A 33 -24.73 -24.80 3.42
N SER A 34 -23.46 -25.12 3.14
CA SER A 34 -22.45 -25.59 4.09
C SER A 34 -21.96 -24.53 5.09
N SER A 35 -22.13 -23.24 4.80
CA SER A 35 -21.72 -22.12 5.68
C SER A 35 -22.74 -21.78 6.79
N LEU A 36 -23.94 -22.37 6.72
CA LEU A 36 -25.00 -22.18 7.72
C LEU A 36 -24.80 -23.01 8.99
N THR A 37 -24.02 -24.09 8.95
CA THR A 37 -23.92 -25.05 10.05
C THR A 37 -22.93 -24.66 11.16
N GLN A 38 -22.18 -23.55 11.00
CA GLN A 38 -21.10 -23.15 11.92
C GLN A 38 -21.21 -21.72 12.46
N ARG A 39 -22.38 -21.07 12.44
CA ARG A 39 -22.51 -19.74 13.05
C ARG A 39 -22.86 -19.81 14.52
N SER A 40 -21.86 -19.54 15.37
CA SER A 40 -22.08 -19.11 16.74
C SER A 40 -22.94 -17.83 16.73
N GLY A 41 -24.10 -17.91 17.39
CA GLY A 41 -25.20 -16.94 17.32
C GLY A 41 -24.93 -15.61 18.00
N LYS A 42 -24.03 -14.79 17.45
CA LYS A 42 -23.91 -13.37 17.84
C LYS A 42 -24.79 -12.52 16.92
N ARG A 43 -25.76 -11.79 17.49
CA ARG A 43 -26.68 -10.89 16.76
C ARG A 43 -25.90 -9.82 16.00
N GLY A 44 -26.32 -9.53 14.75
CA GLY A 44 -25.76 -8.46 13.92
C GLY A 44 -25.54 -8.89 12.47
N ASN A 45 -25.36 -7.92 11.57
CA ASN A 45 -24.94 -8.21 10.19
C ASN A 45 -23.47 -8.71 10.21
N PRO A 46 -23.19 -9.95 9.78
CA PRO A 46 -21.83 -10.52 9.79
C PRO A 46 -20.81 -9.66 9.05
N PHE A 47 -21.22 -8.99 7.98
CA PHE A 47 -20.37 -8.09 7.21
C PHE A 47 -20.00 -6.83 8.00
N ASN A 48 -20.98 -6.20 8.66
CA ASN A 48 -20.70 -5.02 9.48
C ASN A 48 -19.79 -5.37 10.66
N ARG A 49 -19.91 -6.60 11.15
CA ARG A 49 -19.06 -7.11 12.23
C ARG A 49 -17.63 -7.35 11.76
N SER A 50 -17.40 -8.01 10.63
CA SER A 50 -16.05 -8.20 10.10
C SER A 50 -15.36 -6.86 9.80
N VAL A 51 -16.12 -5.87 9.34
CA VAL A 51 -15.63 -4.49 9.14
C VAL A 51 -15.25 -3.84 10.48
N ALA A 52 -16.07 -3.99 11.52
CA ALA A 52 -15.77 -3.46 12.85
C ALA A 52 -14.52 -4.15 13.45
N ASP A 53 -14.47 -5.48 13.44
CA ASP A 53 -13.36 -6.28 13.95
C ASP A 53 -12.03 -5.95 13.23
N LEU A 54 -12.08 -5.63 11.93
CA LEU A 54 -10.90 -5.14 11.18
C LEU A 54 -10.50 -3.72 11.61
N THR A 55 -11.48 -2.83 11.80
CA THR A 55 -11.21 -1.44 12.22
C THR A 55 -10.61 -1.42 13.63
N GLU A 56 -11.10 -2.27 14.52
CA GLU A 56 -10.57 -2.45 15.88
C GLU A 56 -9.12 -2.94 15.86
N ARG A 57 -8.79 -3.97 15.08
CA ARG A 57 -7.40 -4.43 14.92
C ARG A 57 -6.48 -3.33 14.37
N MET A 58 -6.92 -2.55 13.39
CA MET A 58 -6.14 -1.42 12.88
C MET A 58 -5.98 -0.30 13.93
N MET A 59 -6.98 -0.10 14.80
CA MET A 59 -6.94 0.86 15.90
C MET A 59 -5.94 0.42 16.97
N GLU A 60 -5.97 -0.86 17.37
CA GLU A 60 -5.03 -1.45 18.33
C GLU A 60 -3.57 -1.37 17.81
N GLU A 61 -3.35 -1.68 16.52
CA GLU A 61 -2.02 -1.60 15.91
C GLU A 61 -1.50 -0.15 15.85
N THR A 62 -2.36 0.81 15.55
CA THR A 62 -1.94 2.22 15.38
C THR A 62 -1.87 2.99 16.69
N PHE A 63 -2.76 2.69 17.64
CA PHE A 63 -2.93 3.40 18.90
C PHE A 63 -3.13 2.41 20.08
N PRO A 64 -2.14 1.58 20.42
CA PRO A 64 -2.29 0.49 21.38
C PRO A 64 -2.58 0.96 22.82
N ALA A 65 -2.26 2.21 23.15
CA ALA A 65 -2.38 2.75 24.50
C ALA A 65 -3.70 3.51 24.77
N ILE A 66 -4.58 3.66 23.78
CA ILE A 66 -5.82 4.44 23.93
C ILE A 66 -6.95 3.55 24.45
N ASP A 67 -7.58 4.00 25.53
CA ASP A 67 -8.74 3.32 26.13
C ASP A 67 -10.02 3.58 25.31
N SER A 68 -10.77 2.52 25.01
CA SER A 68 -11.99 2.54 24.20
C SER A 68 -13.16 3.35 24.78
N SER A 69 -13.10 3.70 26.07
CA SER A 69 -14.09 4.54 26.76
C SER A 69 -13.88 6.04 26.58
N THR A 70 -12.81 6.46 25.91
CA THR A 70 -12.43 7.88 25.79
C THR A 70 -13.00 8.56 24.54
N ASP A 71 -13.22 9.88 24.63
CA ASP A 71 -13.56 10.70 23.47
C ASP A 71 -12.43 10.72 22.42
N GLU A 72 -11.18 10.58 22.88
CA GLU A 72 -10.02 10.43 22.01
C GLU A 72 -10.15 9.18 21.15
N TYR A 73 -10.50 8.03 21.74
CA TYR A 73 -10.74 6.79 21.00
C TYR A 73 -11.78 6.99 19.92
N THR A 74 -12.93 7.61 20.24
CA THR A 74 -13.99 7.84 19.25
C THR A 74 -13.51 8.67 18.07
N THR A 75 -12.68 9.68 18.32
CA THR A 75 -12.11 10.54 17.27
C THR A 75 -11.11 9.78 16.41
N LYS A 76 -10.18 9.04 17.04
CA LYS A 76 -9.17 8.22 16.35
C LYS A 76 -9.80 7.07 15.57
N TYR A 77 -10.83 6.44 16.11
CA TYR A 77 -11.56 5.36 15.46
C TYR A 77 -12.23 5.82 14.16
N ARG A 78 -12.82 7.02 14.13
CA ARG A 78 -13.36 7.61 12.89
C ARG A 78 -12.26 7.77 11.84
N TRP A 79 -11.10 8.30 12.26
CA TRP A 79 -9.95 8.42 11.37
C TRP A 79 -9.43 7.06 10.87
N ILE A 80 -9.31 6.06 11.74
CA ILE A 80 -8.93 4.69 11.35
C ILE A 80 -9.95 4.07 10.41
N SER A 81 -11.25 4.32 10.59
CA SER A 81 -12.28 3.85 9.65
C SER A 81 -12.09 4.42 8.24
N ASP A 82 -11.70 5.69 8.12
CA ASP A 82 -11.37 6.30 6.83
C ASP A 82 -10.08 5.70 6.24
N ILE A 83 -9.06 5.49 7.07
CA ILE A 83 -7.80 4.84 6.66
C ILE A 83 -8.06 3.39 6.19
N ARG A 84 -8.88 2.62 6.90
CA ARG A 84 -9.30 1.27 6.51
C ARG A 84 -10.00 1.28 5.15
N ARG A 85 -10.96 2.19 4.95
CA ARG A 85 -11.68 2.29 3.67
C ARG A 85 -10.73 2.68 2.53
N LEU A 86 -9.76 3.55 2.78
CA LEU A 86 -8.71 3.85 1.80
C LEU A 86 -7.85 2.62 1.50
N GLY A 87 -7.38 1.91 2.54
CA GLY A 87 -6.59 0.69 2.42
C GLY A 87 -7.31 -0.41 1.64
N GLN A 88 -8.61 -0.59 1.89
CA GLN A 88 -9.47 -1.51 1.14
C GLN A 88 -9.48 -1.17 -0.36
N ARG A 89 -9.66 0.11 -0.72
CA ARG A 89 -9.70 0.56 -2.12
C ARG A 89 -8.35 0.42 -2.82
N LEU A 90 -7.28 0.76 -2.12
CA LEU A 90 -5.92 0.53 -2.61
C LEU A 90 -5.64 -0.96 -2.81
N CYS A 91 -6.15 -1.82 -1.92
CA CYS A 91 -6.03 -3.27 -2.06
C CYS A 91 -6.80 -3.78 -3.28
N MET A 92 -8.00 -3.27 -3.56
CA MET A 92 -8.76 -3.63 -4.76
C MET A 92 -8.00 -3.25 -6.04
N LEU A 93 -7.40 -2.06 -6.10
CA LEU A 93 -6.54 -1.64 -7.20
C LEU A 93 -5.32 -2.54 -7.36
N GLU A 94 -4.61 -2.84 -6.27
CA GLU A 94 -3.45 -3.72 -6.28
C GLU A 94 -3.81 -5.13 -6.75
N THR A 95 -4.88 -5.72 -6.22
CA THR A 95 -5.31 -7.07 -6.59
C THR A 95 -5.65 -7.16 -8.08
N ARG A 96 -6.23 -6.10 -8.65
CA ARG A 96 -6.68 -6.11 -10.05
C ARG A 96 -5.59 -5.79 -11.06
N PHE A 97 -4.72 -4.83 -10.73
CA PHE A 97 -3.74 -4.26 -11.66
C PHE A 97 -2.27 -4.46 -11.25
N GLY A 98 -2.01 -5.03 -10.07
CA GLY A 98 -0.68 -5.29 -9.53
C GLY A 98 -0.13 -4.15 -8.66
N LYS A 99 0.92 -4.45 -7.90
CA LYS A 99 1.56 -3.57 -6.89
C LYS A 99 2.06 -2.23 -7.44
N GLY A 100 2.51 -2.18 -8.69
CA GLY A 100 3.02 -0.95 -9.30
C GLY A 100 1.96 0.10 -9.56
N ILE A 101 0.67 -0.24 -9.46
CA ILE A 101 -0.45 0.71 -9.62
C ILE A 101 -0.34 1.91 -8.67
N LEU A 102 0.25 1.72 -7.48
CA LEU A 102 0.49 2.80 -6.52
C LEU A 102 1.41 3.89 -7.10
N GLY A 103 2.40 3.49 -7.91
CA GLY A 103 3.32 4.41 -8.58
C GLY A 103 2.68 5.17 -9.73
N LEU A 104 1.79 4.52 -10.48
CA LEU A 104 1.08 5.14 -11.60
C LEU A 104 0.09 6.23 -11.15
N MET A 105 -0.42 6.14 -9.92
CA MET A 105 -1.33 7.15 -9.36
C MET A 105 -0.64 8.42 -8.85
N LEU A 106 0.68 8.53 -8.96
CA LEU A 106 1.46 9.67 -8.48
C LEU A 106 1.61 10.79 -9.50
N ASP A 107 1.17 10.55 -10.74
CA ASP A 107 1.49 11.41 -11.85
C ASP A 107 0.81 12.78 -11.72
N GLN A 108 1.62 13.83 -11.59
CA GLN A 108 1.22 15.17 -12.01
C GLN A 108 1.51 15.15 -13.50
N GLY A 109 0.47 14.99 -14.32
CA GLY A 109 0.59 14.64 -15.74
C GLY A 109 1.66 15.41 -16.51
N VAL A 110 2.01 14.93 -17.70
CA VAL A 110 3.13 15.38 -18.57
C VAL A 110 3.28 16.92 -18.74
N ALA A 111 2.23 17.71 -18.47
CA ALA A 111 2.23 19.17 -18.53
C ALA A 111 2.45 19.90 -17.18
N GLY A 112 2.64 19.20 -16.06
CA GLY A 112 2.88 19.79 -14.73
C GLY A 112 1.67 20.54 -14.12
N THR A 113 0.51 20.52 -14.78
CA THR A 113 -0.72 21.22 -14.36
C THR A 113 -1.80 20.31 -13.78
N ASP A 114 -1.68 18.99 -13.95
CA ASP A 114 -2.70 18.05 -13.50
C ASP A 114 -2.47 17.60 -12.06
N ILE A 115 -3.54 17.68 -11.26
CA ILE A 115 -3.58 17.12 -9.91
C ILE A 115 -3.64 15.61 -10.08
N GLY A 116 -2.55 14.91 -9.76
CA GLY A 116 -2.53 13.44 -9.71
C GLY A 116 -3.66 12.88 -8.84
N ILE A 117 -4.00 11.61 -9.04
CA ILE A 117 -5.15 10.97 -8.36
C ILE A 117 -5.05 11.21 -6.86
N THR A 118 -6.02 11.91 -6.28
CA THR A 118 -6.05 12.21 -4.83
C THR A 118 -6.76 11.11 -4.06
N ASP A 119 -6.49 11.01 -2.75
CA ASP A 119 -7.23 10.07 -1.90
C ASP A 119 -8.72 10.42 -1.86
N LYS A 120 -9.07 11.70 -1.96
CA LYS A 120 -10.46 12.14 -2.07
C LYS A 120 -11.13 11.54 -3.30
N MET A 121 -10.47 11.57 -4.47
CA MET A 121 -11.02 10.93 -5.69
C MET A 121 -11.21 9.43 -5.51
N ILE A 122 -10.28 8.75 -4.84
CA ILE A 122 -10.40 7.33 -4.51
C ILE A 122 -11.56 7.07 -3.55
N MET A 123 -11.84 7.99 -2.62
CA MET A 123 -12.80 7.81 -1.52
C MET A 123 -14.22 8.31 -1.82
N THR A 124 -14.41 9.20 -2.79
CA THR A 124 -15.72 9.81 -3.11
C THR A 124 -16.78 8.80 -3.52
N PRO A 125 -16.53 7.85 -4.45
CA PRO A 125 -17.56 6.89 -4.87
C PRO A 125 -18.01 6.04 -3.68
N ASN A 126 -19.23 5.52 -3.68
CA ASN A 126 -19.61 4.46 -2.74
C ASN A 126 -18.92 3.13 -3.12
N ASN A 127 -19.16 2.04 -2.39
CA ASN A 127 -18.45 0.78 -2.66
C ASN A 127 -18.90 0.09 -3.95
N VAL A 128 -20.18 0.23 -4.33
CA VAL A 128 -20.72 -0.34 -5.57
C VAL A 128 -20.18 0.42 -6.78
N GLU A 129 -20.26 1.75 -6.73
CA GLU A 129 -19.72 2.63 -7.78
C GLU A 129 -18.22 2.43 -7.97
N TYR A 130 -17.47 2.26 -6.88
CA TYR A 130 -16.03 2.02 -6.97
C TYR A 130 -15.71 0.67 -7.62
N ALA A 131 -16.44 -0.40 -7.25
CA ALA A 131 -16.26 -1.71 -7.86
C ALA A 131 -16.59 -1.69 -9.36
N GLU A 132 -17.71 -1.07 -9.74
CA GLU A 132 -18.12 -0.92 -11.13
C GLU A 132 -17.11 -0.08 -11.93
N PHE A 133 -16.58 1.00 -11.34
CA PHE A 133 -15.50 1.78 -11.95
C PHE A 133 -14.27 0.92 -12.24
N LEU A 134 -13.84 0.09 -11.27
CA LEU A 134 -12.71 -0.81 -11.49
C LEU A 134 -13.01 -1.86 -12.56
N ASP A 135 -14.25 -2.34 -12.68
CA ASP A 135 -14.66 -3.30 -13.72
C ASP A 135 -14.56 -2.66 -15.11
N ILE A 136 -15.07 -1.44 -15.27
CA ILE A 136 -14.98 -0.67 -16.52
C ILE A 136 -13.52 -0.39 -16.88
N LEU A 137 -12.72 0.02 -15.89
CA LEU A 137 -11.31 0.30 -16.08
C LEU A 137 -10.53 -0.97 -16.50
N ASP A 138 -10.85 -2.12 -15.92
CA ASP A 138 -10.23 -3.39 -16.28
C ASP A 138 -10.60 -3.84 -17.70
N ARG A 139 -11.88 -3.74 -18.07
CA ARG A 139 -12.33 -4.08 -19.44
C ARG A 139 -11.74 -3.18 -20.51
N SER A 140 -11.47 -1.92 -20.18
CA SER A 140 -10.99 -0.93 -21.15
C SER A 140 -9.46 -0.81 -21.22
N GLN A 141 -8.78 -0.84 -20.07
CA GLN A 141 -7.35 -0.54 -19.94
C GLN A 141 -6.59 -1.56 -19.07
N GLY A 142 -7.22 -2.67 -18.67
CA GLY A 142 -6.67 -3.61 -17.70
C GLY A 142 -5.30 -4.18 -18.09
N ASP A 143 -5.15 -4.61 -19.34
CA ASP A 143 -3.87 -5.17 -19.81
C ASP A 143 -2.75 -4.14 -19.85
N LEU A 144 -3.07 -2.92 -20.30
CA LEU A 144 -2.13 -1.80 -20.27
C LEU A 144 -1.73 -1.47 -18.83
N LEU A 145 -2.68 -1.35 -17.92
CA LEU A 145 -2.43 -1.04 -16.51
C LEU A 145 -1.60 -2.13 -15.83
N ARG A 146 -1.87 -3.42 -16.08
CA ARG A 146 -1.04 -4.53 -15.60
C ARG A 146 0.36 -4.51 -16.20
N GLY A 147 0.50 -4.16 -17.47
CA GLY A 147 1.79 -3.97 -18.15
C GLY A 147 2.62 -2.87 -17.50
N LEU A 148 2.03 -1.68 -17.38
CA LEU A 148 2.67 -0.50 -16.76
C LEU A 148 2.99 -0.74 -15.29
N SER A 149 2.05 -1.34 -14.54
CA SER A 149 2.24 -1.69 -13.13
C SER A 149 3.45 -2.61 -12.94
N ARG A 150 3.62 -3.63 -13.78
CA ARG A 150 4.84 -4.47 -13.76
C ARG A 150 6.09 -3.67 -14.08
N ALA A 151 6.04 -2.80 -15.08
CA ALA A 151 7.19 -2.01 -15.52
C ALA A 151 7.67 -1.02 -14.43
N VAL A 152 6.76 -0.38 -13.69
CA VAL A 152 7.11 0.60 -12.64
C VAL A 152 7.35 -0.03 -11.27
N LEU A 153 7.01 -1.32 -11.09
CA LEU A 153 7.11 -2.00 -9.80
C LEU A 153 8.51 -1.89 -9.16
N PRO A 154 9.65 -2.09 -9.87
CA PRO A 154 10.97 -1.95 -9.27
C PRO A 154 11.21 -0.55 -8.69
N THR A 155 10.77 0.49 -9.41
CA THR A 155 10.86 1.89 -8.94
C THR A 155 9.99 2.12 -7.70
N VAL A 156 8.76 1.58 -7.69
CA VAL A 156 7.87 1.67 -6.54
C VAL A 156 8.50 1.00 -5.31
N GLN A 157 9.04 -0.21 -5.47
CA GLN A 157 9.69 -0.94 -4.38
C GLN A 157 10.90 -0.20 -3.83
N ALA A 158 11.78 0.32 -4.70
CA ALA A 158 12.94 1.11 -4.27
C ALA A 158 12.52 2.37 -3.48
N LEU A 159 11.42 3.02 -3.89
CA LEU A 159 10.93 4.21 -3.21
C LEU A 159 10.22 3.93 -1.88
N THR A 160 9.57 2.77 -1.72
CA THR A 160 8.77 2.43 -0.53
C THR A 160 9.51 1.61 0.51
N LEU A 161 10.33 0.64 0.09
CA LEU A 161 11.08 -0.22 1.01
C LEU A 161 12.41 0.40 1.43
N GLY A 162 12.84 1.48 0.77
CA GLY A 162 14.15 2.11 0.98
C GLY A 162 15.32 1.26 0.51
N ASP A 163 15.04 0.05 0.03
CA ASP A 163 16.01 -0.89 -0.47
C ASP A 163 16.05 -0.77 -1.99
N VAL A 164 17.10 -0.13 -2.48
CA VAL A 164 17.45 -0.18 -3.90
C VAL A 164 17.93 -1.60 -4.14
N HIS A 165 17.00 -2.51 -4.43
CA HIS A 165 17.30 -3.89 -4.75
C HIS A 165 18.27 -3.89 -5.95
N GLU A 166 19.56 -4.01 -5.65
CA GLU A 166 20.64 -4.28 -6.60
C GLU A 166 20.73 -3.39 -7.85
N TRP A 167 20.26 -2.13 -7.83
CA TRP A 167 20.65 -1.18 -8.88
C TRP A 167 22.05 -0.69 -8.57
N ARG A 168 23.03 -1.49 -9.00
CA ARG A 168 24.46 -1.22 -8.95
C ARG A 168 24.94 -0.85 -7.55
N LEU A 169 25.16 -1.85 -6.70
CA LEU A 169 26.15 -1.67 -5.64
C LEU A 169 27.46 -1.31 -6.33
N PHE A 170 27.84 -0.02 -6.28
CA PHE A 170 29.20 0.42 -6.58
C PHE A 170 30.14 -0.49 -5.80
N ASP A 171 31.30 -0.82 -6.37
CA ASP A 171 32.24 -1.75 -5.74
C ASP A 171 32.56 -1.35 -4.29
N VAL A 172 32.47 -0.05 -3.98
CA VAL A 172 32.61 0.51 -2.62
C VAL A 172 31.67 -0.09 -1.58
N GLY A 173 30.44 -0.48 -1.96
CA GLY A 173 29.47 -1.10 -1.05
C GLY A 173 29.83 -2.53 -0.64
N LYS A 174 30.83 -3.13 -1.29
CA LYS A 174 31.37 -4.48 -1.00
C LYS A 174 32.68 -4.43 -0.19
N ILE A 175 33.18 -3.24 0.12
CA ILE A 175 34.48 -3.04 0.78
C ILE A 175 34.29 -3.03 2.29
N THR A 176 35.09 -3.84 2.99
CA THR A 176 35.08 -3.89 4.45
C THR A 176 35.89 -2.74 5.06
N VAL A 177 35.67 -2.43 6.34
CA VAL A 177 36.45 -1.40 7.06
C VAL A 177 37.95 -1.69 7.00
N ASP A 178 38.33 -2.97 7.10
CA ASP A 178 39.74 -3.40 7.01
C ASP A 178 40.35 -3.13 5.62
N ASP A 179 39.55 -3.21 4.56
CA ASP A 179 39.99 -2.90 3.21
C ASP A 179 40.13 -1.39 2.98
N ILE A 180 39.28 -0.57 3.62
CA ILE A 180 39.37 0.90 3.56
C ILE A 180 40.67 1.37 4.21
N MET A 181 41.03 0.77 5.36
CA MET A 181 42.22 1.15 6.14
C MET A 181 43.54 0.84 5.42
N LYS A 182 43.53 0.02 4.36
CA LYS A 182 44.71 -0.24 3.52
C LYS A 182 45.07 0.95 2.62
N TYR A 183 44.16 1.90 2.42
CA TYR A 183 44.38 3.07 1.57
C TYR A 183 44.67 4.32 2.41
N PRO A 184 45.66 5.13 2.02
CA PRO A 184 45.93 6.39 2.70
C PRO A 184 44.78 7.38 2.54
N LYS A 185 44.58 8.27 3.52
CA LYS A 185 43.59 9.35 3.44
C LYS A 185 43.83 10.20 2.17
N GLY A 186 42.80 10.38 1.37
CA GLY A 186 42.88 11.11 0.09
C GLY A 186 43.26 10.26 -1.13
N SER A 187 43.30 8.93 -1.01
CA SER A 187 43.53 8.01 -2.13
C SER A 187 42.48 8.18 -3.25
N SER A 188 42.95 8.30 -4.50
CA SER A 188 42.11 8.37 -5.70
C SER A 188 41.40 7.05 -6.02
N VAL A 189 41.84 5.94 -5.42
CA VAL A 189 41.23 4.60 -5.60
C VAL A 189 39.77 4.60 -5.15
N PHE A 190 39.42 5.35 -4.09
CA PHE A 190 38.02 5.47 -3.68
C PHE A 190 37.17 6.20 -4.72
N LEU A 191 37.73 7.18 -5.44
CA LEU A 191 37.01 7.85 -6.52
C LEU A 191 36.75 6.92 -7.70
N GLU A 192 37.68 6.01 -8.00
CA GLU A 192 37.49 4.99 -9.03
C GLU A 192 36.42 3.96 -8.63
N LEU A 193 36.39 3.55 -7.35
CA LEU A 193 35.40 2.63 -6.79
C LEU A 193 33.99 3.23 -6.71
N ILE A 194 33.88 4.55 -6.55
CA ILE A 194 32.61 5.28 -6.55
C ILE A 194 32.12 5.56 -7.99
N ASN A 195 33.02 5.69 -8.96
CA ASN A 195 32.67 6.00 -10.35
C ASN A 195 32.45 4.77 -11.25
N LYS A 196 32.88 3.57 -10.83
CA LYS A 196 32.57 2.32 -11.53
C LYS A 196 31.22 1.77 -11.09
N ALA A 197 30.22 1.99 -11.94
CA ALA A 197 28.91 1.39 -11.84
C ALA A 197 28.87 0.12 -12.72
N VAL A 198 28.72 -1.07 -12.13
CA VAL A 198 28.54 -2.35 -12.85
C VAL A 198 27.10 -2.51 -13.28
#